data_AF-A0AA51R1P2-F1
#
_entry.id   AF-A0AA51R1P2-F1
#
_cell.length_a   1.000
_cell.length_b   1.000
_cell.length_c   1.000
_cell.angle_alpha   90.00
_cell.angle_beta   90.00
_cell.angle_gamma   90.00
#
_symmetry.space_group_name_H-M   'P 1'
#
loop_
_entity.id
_entity.type
_entity.pdbx_description
1 polymer ?
#
loop_
_entity_poly.entity_id
_entity_poly.type
_entity_poly.pdbx_seq_one_letter_code
_entity_poly.pdbx_strand_id
1 'polypeptide(L)'
;MNEKSLTHLMYALIIVGLGTAAVGVGLVIFTDIVTGHGVQGIALVAGLIAGGLFLSIPAKIYLTFQLMKRNDANVKAKRERGEIH
;
A
#
# COMPACT_ATOMS: atom_id res chain seq x y z
N MET A 1 -19.20 -7.52 -7.43
CA MET A 1 -18.01 -7.88 -6.64
C MET A 1 -18.20 -7.30 -5.24
N ASN A 2 -18.08 -8.08 -4.17
CA ASN A 2 -18.45 -7.67 -2.81
C ASN A 2 -17.47 -6.60 -2.29
N GLU A 3 -17.95 -5.47 -1.77
CA GLU A 3 -17.10 -4.35 -1.31
C GLU A 3 -16.08 -4.79 -0.24
N LYS A 4 -16.45 -5.78 0.58
CA LYS A 4 -15.56 -6.38 1.59
C LYS A 4 -14.38 -7.13 0.97
N SER A 5 -14.61 -7.86 -0.13
CA SER A 5 -13.52 -8.56 -0.84
C SER A 5 -12.56 -7.58 -1.49
N LEU A 6 -13.05 -6.45 -2.01
CA LEU A 6 -12.21 -5.43 -2.60
C LEU A 6 -11.34 -4.74 -1.54
N THR A 7 -11.90 -4.44 -0.36
CA THR A 7 -11.13 -3.93 0.79
C THR A 7 -10.05 -4.91 1.23
N HIS A 8 -10.36 -6.20 1.34
CA HIS A 8 -9.36 -7.22 1.69
C HIS A 8 -8.27 -7.34 0.62
N LEU A 9 -8.63 -7.28 -0.66
CA LEU A 9 -7.67 -7.30 -1.75
C LEU A 9 -6.72 -6.09 -1.69
N MET A 10 -7.23 -4.90 -1.35
CA MET A 10 -6.40 -3.71 -1.16
C MET A 10 -5.44 -3.85 0.03
N TYR A 11 -5.90 -4.42 1.15
CA TYR A 11 -5.03 -4.73 2.28
C TYR A 11 -3.96 -5.77 1.92
N ALA A 12 -4.33 -6.81 1.18
CA ALA A 12 -3.39 -7.80 0.68
C ALA A 12 -2.35 -7.18 -0.27
N LEU A 13 -2.75 -6.28 -1.17
CA LEU A 13 -1.85 -5.53 -2.04
C LEU A 13 -0.86 -4.67 -1.26
N ILE A 14 -1.27 -4.08 -0.12
CA ILE A 14 -0.35 -3.34 0.76
C ILE A 14 0.68 -4.30 1.34
N ILE A 15 0.25 -5.44 1.90
CA ILE A 15 1.15 -6.43 2.50
C ILE A 15 2.12 -6.98 1.45
N VAL A 16 1.64 -7.30 0.25
CA VAL A 16 2.47 -7.78 -0.86
C VAL A 16 3.43 -6.69 -1.34
N GLY A 17 2.97 -5.44 -1.51
CA GLY A 17 3.83 -4.33 -1.93
C GLY A 17 4.93 -4.01 -0.90
N LEU A 18 4.58 -3.99 0.38
CA LEU A 18 5.54 -3.79 1.47
C LEU A 18 6.51 -4.97 1.58
N GLY A 19 6.01 -6.20 1.43
CA GLY A 19 6.84 -7.41 1.44
C GLY A 19 7.82 -7.41 0.27
N THR A 20 7.38 -7.01 -0.92
CA THR A 20 8.24 -6.90 -2.11
C THR A 20 9.33 -5.83 -1.92
N ALA A 21 8.97 -4.68 -1.34
CA ALA A 21 9.95 -3.64 -1.01
C ALA A 21 10.94 -4.11 0.07
N ALA A 22 10.47 -4.82 1.11
CA ALA A 22 11.32 -5.39 2.15
C ALA A 22 12.29 -6.46 1.60
N VAL A 23 11.83 -7.28 0.65
CA VAL A 23 12.68 -8.23 -0.09
C VAL A 23 13.73 -7.49 -0.91
N GLY A 24 13.36 -6.39 -1.59
CA GLY A 24 14.32 -5.55 -2.33
C GLY A 24 15.40 -4.95 -1.42
N VAL A 25 15.02 -4.46 -0.24
CA VAL A 25 15.96 -3.97 0.78
C VAL A 25 16.81 -5.11 1.36
N GLY A 26 16.20 -6.28 1.61
CA GLY A 26 16.91 -7.47 2.07
C GLY A 26 17.97 -7.93 1.07
N LEU A 27 17.65 -7.89 -0.22
CA LEU A 27 18.63 -8.17 -1.28
C LEU A 27 19.82 -7.20 -1.19
N VAL A 28 19.59 -5.90 -1.02
CA VAL A 28 20.68 -4.91 -0.86
C VAL A 28 21.59 -5.22 0.31
N ILE A 29 21.02 -5.62 1.44
CA ILE A 29 21.77 -5.78 2.68
C ILE A 29 22.51 -7.12 2.71
N PHE A 30 21.90 -8.19 2.20
CA PHE A 30 22.44 -9.55 2.29
C PHE A 30 23.20 -10.01 1.06
N THR A 31 22.96 -9.42 -0.11
CA THR A 31 23.66 -9.79 -1.33
C THR A 31 24.59 -8.67 -1.77
N ASP A 32 25.84 -9.04 -2.04
CA ASP A 32 26.84 -8.18 -2.68
C ASP A 32 26.52 -7.99 -4.19
N ILE A 33 25.25 -8.12 -4.59
CA ILE A 33 24.78 -7.92 -5.97
C ILE A 33 25.14 -6.52 -6.48
N VAL A 34 25.17 -5.53 -5.58
CA VAL A 34 25.57 -4.16 -5.91
C VAL A 34 27.04 -4.07 -6.30
N THR A 35 27.92 -4.88 -5.70
CA THR A 35 29.36 -4.88 -6.04
C THR A 35 29.72 -5.89 -7.12
N GLY A 36 29.00 -7.03 -7.21
CA GLY A 36 29.26 -8.10 -8.17
C GLY A 36 28.61 -7.92 -9.54
N HIS A 37 27.45 -7.25 -9.63
CA HIS A 37 26.74 -6.97 -10.89
C HIS A 37 26.71 -5.48 -11.26
N GLY A 38 27.27 -4.61 -10.42
CA GLY A 38 27.35 -3.16 -10.65
C GLY A 38 25.98 -2.52 -10.88
N VAL A 39 25.85 -1.74 -11.96
CA VAL A 39 24.64 -0.93 -12.28
C VAL A 39 23.39 -1.79 -12.48
N GLN A 40 23.51 -3.02 -13.01
CA GLN A 40 22.36 -3.90 -13.21
C GLN A 40 21.75 -4.37 -11.89
N GLY A 41 22.58 -4.64 -10.88
CA GLY A 41 22.14 -5.01 -9.54
C GLY A 41 21.38 -3.88 -8.85
N ILE A 42 21.87 -2.65 -8.99
CA ILE A 42 21.23 -1.43 -8.46
C ILE A 42 19.88 -1.20 -9.12
N ALA A 43 19.78 -1.33 -10.45
CA ALA A 43 18.54 -1.13 -11.18
C ALA A 43 17.45 -2.13 -10.77
N LEU A 44 17.83 -3.40 -10.54
CA LEU A 44 16.90 -4.45 -10.12
C LEU A 44 16.35 -4.19 -8.71
N VAL A 45 17.23 -3.85 -7.77
CA VAL A 45 16.85 -3.45 -6.41
C VAL A 45 15.96 -2.21 -6.43
N ALA A 46 16.38 -1.16 -7.12
CA ALA A 46 15.65 0.10 -7.17
C ALA A 46 14.27 -0.11 -7.77
N GLY A 47 14.16 -0.96 -8.80
CA GLY A 47 12.89 -1.38 -9.39
C GLY A 47 12.01 -2.16 -8.43
N LEU A 48 12.56 -3.08 -7.64
CA LEU A 48 11.81 -3.84 -6.62
C LEU A 48 11.27 -2.95 -5.51
N ILE A 49 12.10 -2.03 -5.00
CA ILE A 49 11.70 -1.11 -3.93
C ILE A 49 10.68 -0.10 -4.46
N ALA A 50 10.97 0.56 -5.59
CA ALA A 50 10.08 1.54 -6.20
C ALA A 50 8.77 0.89 -6.64
N GLY A 51 8.83 -0.28 -7.26
CA GLY A 51 7.66 -1.06 -7.68
C GLY A 51 6.80 -1.51 -6.51
N GLY A 52 7.41 -2.05 -5.45
CA GLY A 52 6.70 -2.45 -4.23
C GLY A 52 5.99 -1.28 -3.55
N LEU A 53 6.66 -0.13 -3.48
CA LEU A 53 6.07 1.08 -2.91
C LEU A 53 4.98 1.67 -3.82
N PHE A 54 5.20 1.70 -5.14
CA PHE A 54 4.23 2.19 -6.12
C PHE A 54 2.93 1.38 -6.06
N LEU A 55 3.02 0.06 -5.93
CA LEU A 55 1.85 -0.82 -5.82
C LEU A 55 1.00 -0.53 -4.56
N SER A 56 1.63 -0.04 -3.49
CA SER A 56 0.93 0.30 -2.24
C SER A 56 0.20 1.66 -2.25
N ILE A 57 0.49 2.56 -3.22
CA ILE A 57 -0.17 3.87 -3.36
C ILE A 57 -1.66 3.74 -3.70
N PRO A 58 -2.08 3.05 -4.78
CA PRO A 58 -3.50 2.95 -5.14
C PRO A 58 -4.34 2.26 -4.06
N ALA A 59 -3.76 1.30 -3.33
CA ALA A 59 -4.43 0.66 -2.21
C ALA A 59 -4.68 1.62 -1.03
N LYS A 60 -3.70 2.47 -0.69
CA LYS A 60 -3.87 3.52 0.33
C LYS A 60 -4.94 4.53 -0.07
N ILE A 61 -4.94 4.98 -1.33
CA ILE A 61 -5.93 5.94 -1.84
C ILE A 61 -7.34 5.33 -1.77
N TYR A 62 -7.50 4.06 -2.15
CA TYR A 62 -8.79 3.37 -2.11
C TYR A 62 -9.35 3.26 -0.68
N LEU A 63 -8.52 2.86 0.28
CA LEU A 63 -8.94 2.73 1.68
C LEU A 63 -9.34 4.09 2.26
N THR A 64 -8.59 5.16 1.96
CA THR A 64 -8.93 6.52 2.39
C THR A 64 -10.28 6.96 1.81
N PHE A 65 -10.54 6.71 0.53
CA PHE A 65 -11.82 7.05 -0.10
C PHE A 65 -12.98 6.27 0.53
N GLN A 66 -12.77 4.99 0.84
CA GLN A 66 -13.75 4.16 1.53
C GLN A 66 -13.99 4.63 2.97
N LEU A 67 -12.93 5.05 3.68
CA LEU A 67 -13.03 5.60 5.03
C LEU A 67 -13.82 6.91 5.04
N MET A 68 -13.55 7.81 4.08
CA MET A 68 -14.28 9.07 3.89
C MET A 68 -15.77 8.81 3.69
N LYS A 69 -16.14 7.87 2.80
CA LYS A 69 -17.56 7.48 2.59
C LYS A 69 -18.24 6.99 3.87
N ARG A 70 -17.55 6.18 4.69
CA ARG A 70 -18.09 5.68 5.96
C ARG A 70 -18.17 6.78 7.01
N ASN A 71 -17.20 7.67 7.04
CA ASN A 71 -17.19 8.83 7.93
C ASN A 71 -18.35 9.78 7.60
N ASP A 72 -18.56 10.12 6.33
CA ASP A 72 -19.68 10.98 5.89
C ASP A 72 -21.04 10.39 6.26
N ALA A 73 -21.22 9.07 6.09
CA ALA A 73 -22.44 8.39 6.51
C ALA A 73 -22.64 8.45 8.04
N ASN A 74 -21.56 8.31 8.82
CA ASN A 74 -21.61 8.35 10.27
C ASN A 74 -21.85 9.78 10.80
N VAL A 75 -21.20 10.78 10.20
CA VAL A 75 -21.42 12.21 10.46
C VAL A 75 -22.86 12.58 10.14
N LYS A 76 -23.40 12.15 8.99
CA LYS A 76 -24.80 12.41 8.64
C LYS A 76 -25.77 11.79 9.67
N ALA A 77 -25.52 10.54 10.07
CA ALA A 77 -26.31 9.87 11.10
C ALA A 77 -26.21 10.56 12.48
N LYS A 78 -25.03 11.09 12.86
CA LYS A 78 -24.85 11.88 14.09
C LYS A 78 -25.57 13.22 14.04
N ARG A 79 -25.62 13.87 12.88
CA ARG A 79 -26.35 15.13 12.67
C ARG A 79 -27.86 14.91 12.77
N GLU A 80 -28.36 13.81 12.21
CA GLU A 80 -29.77 13.39 12.35
C GLU A 80 -30.15 13.05 13.80
N ARG A 81 -29.19 12.58 14.60
CA ARG A 81 -29.36 12.37 16.05
C ARG A 81 -29.16 13.64 16.90
N GLY A 82 -28.84 14.78 16.30
CA GLY A 82 -28.61 16.04 17.02
C GLY A 82 -27.33 16.08 17.87
N GLU A 83 -26.39 15.14 17.66
CA GLU A 83 -25.16 15.01 18.47
C GLU A 83 -24.05 15.97 18.01
N ILE A 84 -24.20 16.58 16.82
CA ILE A 84 -23.28 17.54 16.22
C ILE A 84 -24.11 18.62 15.50
N HIS A 85 -23.88 19.88 15.84
CA HIS A 85 -24.59 21.05 15.29
C HIS A 85 -24.03 21.45 13.92
#